data_AF-A0A7J8WRH4-F1
#
_entry.id   AF-A0A7J8WRH4-F1
#
_cell.length_a   1.000
_cell.length_b   1.000
_cell.length_c   1.000
_cell.angle_alpha   90.00
_cell.angle_beta   90.00
_cell.angle_gamma   90.00
#
_symmetry.space_group_name_H-M   'P 1'
#
loop_
_entity.id
_entity.type
_entity.pdbx_description
1 polymer ?
#
loop_
_entity_poly.entity_id
_entity_poly.type
_entity_poly.pdbx_seq_one_letter_code
_entity_poly.pdbx_strand_id
1 'polypeptide(L)'
;MNRFVFDARVTVQDLADTYQPPFEKCVREGGGSCMMCAYNRVNGVPSCADPNLLSKTVRGEWDFKGYIASDCDAVAIIYDAQGYAKSPQDAVADVLRAGMDVNCGSYLQKYTKSAILQKKLPESQVDRALHNLFAIRMRLGLFNGNPLHNPFGNIRTDQICSPEHQILALEAARNGIVLLKNHAKLLPLPKSAMSLAVIGPNAKSPQTLVGNYAGPPCESTTPLQALQSYVKDTVYHPGCDTVSCSSIAIDEAVDIAKRAHFVVLIMGLDQTQEREAHDRVDLLLPGRQQELIT
;
A
#
# COMPACT_ATOMS: atom_id res chain seq x y z
N MET A 1 -1.38 18.42 -10.83
CA MET A 1 -2.15 17.21 -11.22
C MET A 1 -2.19 16.29 -10.02
N ASN A 2 -3.34 15.72 -9.64
CA ASN A 2 -3.42 14.79 -8.50
C ASN A 2 -4.29 13.57 -8.86
N ARG A 3 -4.17 12.50 -8.08
CA ARG A 3 -4.89 11.23 -8.29
C ARG A 3 -6.42 11.37 -8.34
N PHE A 4 -6.99 12.38 -7.71
CA PHE A 4 -8.44 12.60 -7.65
C PHE A 4 -9.02 13.12 -8.95
N VAL A 5 -8.24 13.83 -9.78
CA VAL A 5 -8.74 14.42 -11.04
C VAL A 5 -7.98 13.97 -12.30
N PHE A 6 -6.93 13.14 -12.11
CA PHE A 6 -6.13 12.58 -13.19
C PHE A 6 -7.01 11.83 -14.20
N ASP A 7 -6.80 12.12 -15.49
CA ASP A 7 -7.39 11.37 -16.60
C ASP A 7 -6.28 10.64 -17.34
N ALA A 8 -6.17 9.35 -17.07
CA ALA A 8 -5.19 8.49 -17.72
C ALA A 8 -5.61 8.25 -19.17
N ARG A 9 -4.73 8.58 -20.12
CA ARG A 9 -4.91 8.24 -21.54
C ARG A 9 -4.19 6.94 -21.82
N VAL A 10 -4.95 5.87 -21.98
CA VAL A 10 -4.40 4.50 -22.07
C VAL A 10 -4.99 3.80 -23.27
N THR A 11 -4.16 3.16 -24.09
CA THR A 11 -4.64 2.37 -25.22
C THR A 11 -5.32 1.09 -24.74
N VAL A 12 -6.19 0.50 -25.57
CA VAL A 12 -6.78 -0.81 -25.25
C VAL A 12 -5.69 -1.88 -25.12
N GLN A 13 -4.62 -1.76 -25.91
CA GLN A 13 -3.47 -2.65 -25.84
C GLN A 13 -2.78 -2.54 -24.47
N ASP A 14 -2.42 -1.34 -24.01
CA ASP A 14 -1.73 -1.19 -22.73
C ASP A 14 -2.60 -1.63 -21.54
N LEU A 15 -3.93 -1.39 -21.62
CA LEU A 15 -4.88 -1.93 -20.64
C LEU A 15 -4.77 -3.45 -20.55
N ALA A 16 -4.78 -4.15 -21.68
CA ALA A 16 -4.70 -5.60 -21.74
C ALA A 16 -3.31 -6.15 -21.40
N ASP A 17 -2.24 -5.48 -21.83
CA ASP A 17 -0.86 -5.98 -21.71
C ASP A 17 -0.24 -5.68 -20.33
N THR A 18 -0.67 -4.60 -19.65
CA THR A 18 0.01 -4.12 -18.44
C THR A 18 -0.92 -3.88 -17.25
N TYR A 19 -2.02 -3.15 -17.41
CA TYR A 19 -2.83 -2.68 -16.27
C TYR A 19 -3.83 -3.71 -15.75
N GLN A 20 -4.48 -4.47 -16.62
CA GLN A 20 -5.51 -5.45 -16.27
C GLN A 20 -4.99 -6.82 -15.83
N PRO A 21 -3.89 -7.38 -16.39
CA PRO A 21 -3.43 -8.74 -16.06
C PRO A 21 -3.33 -9.07 -14.57
N PRO A 22 -2.78 -8.21 -13.67
CA PRO A 22 -2.73 -8.54 -12.25
C PRO A 22 -4.13 -8.67 -11.63
N PHE A 23 -5.10 -7.85 -12.03
CA PHE A 23 -6.47 -7.91 -11.51
C PHE A 23 -7.23 -9.12 -12.03
N GLU A 24 -7.09 -9.43 -13.32
CA GLU A 24 -7.70 -10.62 -13.91
C GLU A 24 -7.24 -11.89 -13.19
N LYS A 25 -5.93 -12.02 -12.95
CA LYS A 25 -5.37 -13.17 -12.22
C LYS A 25 -5.88 -13.24 -10.78
N CYS A 26 -5.97 -12.10 -10.07
CA CYS A 26 -6.55 -12.05 -8.73
C CYS A 26 -8.00 -12.55 -8.71
N VAL A 27 -8.79 -12.27 -9.75
CA VAL A 27 -10.17 -12.75 -9.86
C VAL A 27 -10.22 -14.22 -10.24
N ARG A 28 -9.63 -14.60 -11.38
CA ARG A 28 -9.78 -15.94 -11.96
C ARG A 28 -9.03 -17.02 -11.20
N GLU A 29 -7.82 -16.72 -10.75
CA GLU A 29 -6.94 -17.69 -10.09
C GLU A 29 -6.92 -17.47 -8.57
N GLY A 30 -6.87 -16.22 -8.13
CA GLY A 30 -6.76 -15.86 -6.71
C GLY A 30 -8.06 -15.98 -5.91
N GLY A 31 -9.22 -16.11 -6.56
CA GLY A 31 -10.52 -16.15 -5.87
C GLY A 31 -10.85 -14.87 -5.11
N GLY A 32 -10.30 -13.72 -5.56
CA GLY A 32 -10.54 -12.41 -4.97
C GLY A 32 -12.03 -12.14 -4.79
N SER A 33 -12.41 -11.57 -3.65
CA SER A 33 -13.82 -11.41 -3.25
C SER A 33 -14.24 -9.96 -3.01
N CYS A 34 -13.27 -9.05 -3.08
CA CYS A 34 -13.44 -7.62 -3.09
C CYS A 34 -12.51 -7.06 -4.17
N MET A 35 -13.02 -6.13 -4.97
CA MET A 35 -12.21 -5.30 -5.86
C MET A 35 -12.46 -3.84 -5.51
N MET A 36 -11.42 -3.02 -5.51
CA MET A 36 -11.55 -1.58 -5.26
C MET A 36 -11.40 -0.82 -6.58
N CYS A 37 -12.37 0.02 -6.92
CA CYS A 37 -12.26 0.93 -8.07
C CYS A 37 -11.52 2.20 -7.64
N ALA A 38 -10.60 2.65 -8.51
CA ALA A 38 -9.69 3.76 -8.23
C ALA A 38 -10.35 5.14 -8.32
N TYR A 39 -9.63 6.15 -7.83
CA TYR A 39 -10.02 7.57 -7.94
C TYR A 39 -10.06 8.10 -9.37
N ASN A 40 -9.04 7.78 -10.17
CA ASN A 40 -8.77 8.46 -11.43
C ASN A 40 -9.79 8.11 -12.52
N ARG A 41 -9.79 8.92 -13.57
CA ARG A 41 -10.44 8.60 -14.84
C ARG A 41 -9.48 7.83 -15.74
N VAL A 42 -10.05 7.00 -16.60
CA VAL A 42 -9.35 6.37 -17.72
C VAL A 42 -10.12 6.73 -18.98
N ASN A 43 -9.45 7.37 -19.95
CA ASN A 43 -10.03 7.82 -21.20
C ASN A 43 -11.33 8.63 -21.01
N GLY A 44 -11.36 9.47 -19.98
CA GLY A 44 -12.47 10.38 -19.65
C GLY A 44 -13.53 9.81 -18.69
N VAL A 45 -13.50 8.52 -18.35
CA VAL A 45 -14.52 7.87 -17.49
C VAL A 45 -13.94 7.57 -16.11
N PRO A 46 -14.57 7.99 -15.00
CA PRO A 46 -14.13 7.64 -13.65
C PRO A 46 -14.19 6.13 -13.43
N SER A 47 -13.13 5.55 -12.84
CA SER A 47 -13.01 4.09 -12.71
C SER A 47 -14.18 3.45 -11.94
N CYS A 48 -14.70 4.13 -10.92
CA CYS A 48 -15.88 3.67 -10.17
C CYS A 48 -17.22 3.82 -10.89
N ALA A 49 -17.26 4.56 -12.00
CA ALA A 49 -18.45 4.82 -12.82
C ALA A 49 -18.33 4.22 -14.23
N ASP A 50 -17.36 3.35 -14.49
CA ASP A 50 -17.15 2.72 -15.79
C ASP A 50 -17.86 1.34 -15.88
N PRO A 51 -18.99 1.21 -16.59
CA PRO A 51 -19.67 -0.06 -16.78
C PRO A 51 -18.90 -1.04 -17.67
N ASN A 52 -18.04 -0.55 -18.58
CA ASN A 52 -17.21 -1.44 -19.40
C ASN A 52 -16.16 -2.13 -18.53
N LEU A 53 -15.56 -1.40 -17.60
CA LEU A 53 -14.62 -1.99 -16.66
C LEU A 53 -15.34 -2.90 -15.64
N LEU A 54 -16.29 -2.35 -14.86
CA LEU A 54 -16.81 -3.05 -13.68
C LEU A 54 -17.83 -4.14 -14.02
N SER A 55 -18.79 -3.86 -14.90
CA SER A 55 -19.84 -4.83 -15.24
C SER A 55 -19.44 -5.76 -16.37
N LYS A 56 -18.91 -5.22 -17.48
CA LYS A 56 -18.56 -6.03 -18.64
C LYS A 56 -17.28 -6.83 -18.40
N THR A 57 -16.16 -6.18 -18.07
CA THR A 57 -14.87 -6.88 -17.92
C THR A 57 -14.78 -7.63 -16.59
N VAL A 58 -14.85 -6.94 -15.45
CA VAL A 58 -14.63 -7.57 -14.13
C VAL A 58 -15.67 -8.66 -13.84
N ARG A 59 -16.97 -8.36 -13.98
CA ARG A 59 -18.03 -9.35 -13.70
C ARG A 59 -18.32 -10.29 -14.85
N GLY A 60 -18.34 -9.78 -16.08
CA GLY A 60 -18.68 -10.57 -17.26
C GLY A 60 -17.51 -11.42 -17.75
N GLU A 61 -16.43 -10.78 -18.18
CA GLU A 61 -15.30 -11.47 -18.81
C GLU A 61 -14.47 -12.27 -17.80
N TRP A 62 -14.21 -11.74 -16.61
CA TRP A 62 -13.41 -12.40 -15.56
C TRP A 62 -14.24 -13.24 -14.60
N ASP A 63 -15.58 -13.21 -14.71
CA ASP A 63 -16.52 -13.95 -13.87
C ASP A 63 -16.47 -13.62 -12.36
N PHE A 64 -16.16 -12.36 -11.99
CA PHE A 64 -16.04 -11.95 -10.59
C PHE A 64 -17.34 -12.14 -9.77
N LYS A 65 -17.27 -12.95 -8.71
CA LYS A 65 -18.39 -13.26 -7.79
C LYS A 65 -18.33 -12.54 -6.44
N GLY A 66 -17.59 -11.44 -6.37
CA GLY A 66 -17.46 -10.63 -5.16
C GLY A 66 -18.26 -9.32 -5.20
N TYR A 67 -17.92 -8.43 -4.27
CA TYR A 67 -18.41 -7.05 -4.27
C TYR A 67 -17.33 -6.07 -4.71
N ILE A 68 -17.74 -4.94 -5.27
CA ILE A 68 -16.84 -3.87 -5.70
C ILE A 68 -16.99 -2.67 -4.76
N ALA A 69 -15.89 -2.25 -4.14
CA ALA A 69 -15.84 -1.08 -3.28
C ALA A 69 -15.23 0.12 -4.00
N SER A 70 -15.66 1.33 -3.63
CA SER A 70 -14.95 2.55 -4.00
C SER A 70 -13.69 2.70 -3.17
N ASP A 71 -12.63 3.28 -3.75
CA ASP A 71 -11.65 3.99 -2.94
C ASP A 71 -12.35 5.10 -2.14
N CYS A 72 -11.74 5.53 -1.03
CA CYS A 72 -12.40 6.34 -0.03
C CYS A 72 -12.68 7.75 -0.55
N ASP A 73 -13.95 8.10 -0.67
CA ASP A 73 -14.52 9.29 -1.29
C ASP A 73 -14.41 9.36 -2.82
N ALA A 74 -14.03 8.27 -3.51
CA ALA A 74 -14.01 8.26 -4.99
C ALA A 74 -15.38 8.59 -5.61
N VAL A 75 -16.49 8.20 -4.96
CA VAL A 75 -17.85 8.57 -5.40
C VAL A 75 -18.10 10.07 -5.27
N ALA A 76 -17.58 10.70 -4.21
CA ALA A 76 -17.72 12.13 -3.99
C ALA A 76 -16.97 12.92 -5.07
N ILE A 77 -15.73 12.51 -5.31
CA ILE A 77 -14.79 13.12 -6.25
C ILE A 77 -15.35 13.19 -7.68
N ILE A 78 -16.13 12.19 -8.11
CA ILE A 78 -16.80 12.18 -9.44
C ILE A 78 -17.62 13.45 -9.68
N TYR A 79 -18.29 13.96 -8.65
CA TYR A 79 -19.05 15.21 -8.70
C TYR A 79 -18.21 16.40 -8.24
N ASP A 80 -17.65 16.34 -7.02
CA ASP A 80 -17.05 17.50 -6.33
C ASP A 80 -15.79 18.04 -7.02
N ALA A 81 -15.05 17.20 -7.75
CA ALA A 81 -13.75 17.56 -8.30
C ALA A 81 -13.57 17.22 -9.79
N GLN A 82 -14.16 16.13 -10.27
CA GLN A 82 -13.99 15.69 -11.67
C GLN A 82 -15.00 16.33 -12.63
N GLY A 83 -16.14 16.82 -12.12
CA GLY A 83 -17.21 17.38 -12.93
C GLY A 83 -17.84 16.39 -13.92
N TYR A 84 -17.73 15.08 -13.64
CA TYR A 84 -18.28 14.03 -14.50
C TYR A 84 -19.79 13.90 -14.28
N ALA A 85 -20.21 13.83 -13.01
CA ALA A 85 -21.62 13.85 -12.64
C ALA A 85 -22.14 15.29 -12.54
N LYS A 86 -23.41 15.51 -12.87
CA LYS A 86 -24.05 16.84 -12.80
C LYS A 86 -24.63 17.18 -11.43
N SER A 87 -24.86 16.16 -10.60
CA SER A 87 -25.31 16.30 -9.21
C SER A 87 -24.78 15.14 -8.36
N PRO A 88 -24.79 15.25 -7.02
CA PRO A 88 -24.42 14.13 -6.16
C PRO A 88 -25.25 12.87 -6.40
N GLN A 89 -26.54 13.03 -6.74
CA GLN A 89 -27.43 11.91 -7.11
C GLN A 89 -27.04 11.27 -8.44
N ASP A 90 -26.53 12.05 -9.40
CA ASP A 90 -26.01 11.50 -10.65
C ASP A 90 -24.76 10.67 -10.38
N ALA A 91 -23.84 11.14 -9.51
CA ALA A 91 -22.66 10.36 -9.13
C ALA A 91 -23.05 9.02 -8.49
N VAL A 92 -24.02 9.00 -7.57
CA VAL A 92 -24.54 7.76 -6.97
C VAL A 92 -25.19 6.85 -8.02
N ALA A 93 -25.98 7.42 -8.95
CA ALA A 93 -26.62 6.66 -10.01
C ALA A 93 -25.59 6.03 -10.96
N ASP A 94 -24.54 6.78 -11.32
CA ASP A 94 -23.50 6.34 -12.24
C ASP A 94 -22.68 5.19 -11.66
N VAL A 95 -22.21 5.30 -10.41
CA VAL A 95 -21.39 4.24 -9.79
C VAL A 95 -22.19 2.96 -9.52
N LEU A 96 -23.45 3.09 -9.04
CA LEU A 96 -24.31 1.94 -8.82
C LEU A 96 -24.67 1.27 -10.15
N ARG A 97 -24.98 2.03 -11.21
CA ARG A 97 -25.23 1.45 -12.53
C ARG A 97 -23.98 0.78 -13.12
N ALA A 98 -22.80 1.35 -12.89
CA ALA A 98 -21.54 0.80 -13.41
C ALA A 98 -21.20 -0.58 -12.82
N GLY A 99 -21.62 -0.87 -11.58
CA GLY A 99 -21.39 -2.17 -10.93
C GLY A 99 -20.71 -2.09 -9.56
N MET A 100 -20.44 -0.89 -9.06
CA MET A 100 -19.95 -0.65 -7.70
C MET A 100 -21.04 -1.00 -6.69
N ASP A 101 -20.66 -1.60 -5.56
CA ASP A 101 -21.60 -2.06 -4.53
C ASP A 101 -21.44 -1.29 -3.21
N VAL A 102 -20.20 -0.97 -2.83
CA VAL A 102 -19.89 -0.35 -1.53
C VAL A 102 -19.18 0.97 -1.74
N ASN A 103 -19.65 2.01 -1.07
CA ASN A 103 -18.95 3.29 -1.02
C ASN A 103 -18.14 3.38 0.27
N CYS A 104 -16.81 3.41 0.15
CA CYS A 104 -15.99 3.97 1.23
C CYS A 104 -16.21 5.48 1.22
N GLY A 105 -17.03 5.99 2.13
CA GLY A 105 -17.46 7.39 2.16
C GLY A 105 -18.94 7.51 2.52
N SER A 106 -19.49 8.71 2.35
CA SER A 106 -20.87 9.02 2.78
C SER A 106 -21.87 9.29 1.65
N TYR A 107 -21.43 9.25 0.39
CA TYR A 107 -22.24 9.68 -0.76
C TYR A 107 -23.44 8.77 -1.02
N LEU A 108 -23.23 7.45 -1.05
CA LEU A 108 -24.36 6.51 -1.20
C LEU A 108 -25.35 6.66 -0.04
N GLN A 109 -24.87 6.74 1.20
CA GLN A 109 -25.73 6.90 2.38
C GLN A 109 -26.60 8.16 2.29
N LYS A 110 -26.01 9.29 1.87
CA LYS A 110 -26.70 10.59 1.81
C LYS A 110 -27.66 10.71 0.62
N TYR A 111 -27.27 10.22 -0.55
CA TYR A 111 -27.94 10.61 -1.80
C TYR A 111 -28.72 9.49 -2.49
N THR A 112 -28.52 8.20 -2.15
CA THR A 112 -29.19 7.06 -2.83
C THR A 112 -30.71 7.18 -2.81
N LYS A 113 -31.32 7.46 -1.65
CA LYS A 113 -32.78 7.61 -1.54
C LYS A 113 -33.30 8.70 -2.48
N SER A 114 -32.62 9.85 -2.52
CA SER A 114 -33.02 10.96 -3.39
C SER A 114 -32.82 10.65 -4.88
N ALA A 115 -31.78 9.89 -5.24
CA ALA A 115 -31.55 9.45 -6.61
C ALA A 115 -32.68 8.51 -7.10
N ILE A 116 -33.16 7.61 -6.23
CA ILE A 116 -34.29 6.72 -6.53
C ILE A 116 -35.60 7.51 -6.67
N LEU A 117 -35.89 8.42 -5.75
CA LEU A 117 -37.10 9.25 -5.81
C LEU A 117 -37.14 10.14 -7.06
N GLN A 118 -35.97 10.60 -7.52
CA GLN A 118 -35.81 11.35 -8.77
C GLN A 118 -35.78 10.46 -10.02
N LYS A 119 -35.97 9.14 -9.88
CA LYS A 119 -35.91 8.14 -10.96
C LYS A 119 -34.58 8.11 -11.71
N LYS A 120 -33.50 8.59 -11.10
CA LYS A 120 -32.14 8.53 -11.68
C LYS A 120 -31.55 7.12 -11.62
N LEU A 121 -32.01 6.30 -10.68
CA LEU A 121 -31.58 4.92 -10.47
C LEU A 121 -32.76 4.07 -9.97
N PRO A 122 -32.98 2.86 -10.50
CA PRO A 122 -33.97 1.95 -9.94
C PRO A 122 -33.43 1.28 -8.66
N GLU A 123 -34.34 0.98 -7.72
CA GLU A 123 -34.00 0.32 -6.44
C GLU A 123 -33.30 -1.03 -6.62
N SER A 124 -33.57 -1.75 -7.72
CA SER A 124 -32.91 -3.02 -8.05
C SER A 124 -31.38 -2.94 -8.16
N GLN A 125 -30.82 -1.76 -8.43
CA GLN A 125 -29.36 -1.57 -8.44
C GLN A 125 -28.79 -1.54 -7.02
N VAL A 126 -29.55 -1.05 -6.05
CA VAL A 126 -29.22 -1.14 -4.62
C VAL A 126 -29.37 -2.59 -4.16
N ASP A 127 -30.43 -3.29 -4.57
CA ASP A 127 -30.61 -4.70 -4.23
C ASP A 127 -29.46 -5.57 -4.73
N ARG A 128 -28.97 -5.34 -5.96
CA ARG A 128 -27.77 -6.01 -6.48
C ARG A 128 -26.54 -5.74 -5.61
N ALA A 129 -26.31 -4.48 -5.24
CA ALA A 129 -25.18 -4.11 -4.39
C ALA A 129 -25.24 -4.80 -3.02
N LEU A 130 -26.42 -4.82 -2.40
CA LEU A 130 -26.66 -5.53 -1.14
C LEU A 130 -26.47 -7.03 -1.31
N HIS A 131 -27.01 -7.63 -2.37
CA HIS A 131 -26.84 -9.05 -2.65
C HIS A 131 -25.35 -9.42 -2.71
N ASN A 132 -24.56 -8.70 -3.53
CA ASN A 132 -23.13 -8.98 -3.70
C ASN A 132 -22.37 -8.88 -2.37
N LEU A 133 -22.60 -7.81 -1.60
CA LEU A 133 -21.94 -7.62 -0.31
C LEU A 133 -22.36 -8.69 0.71
N PHE A 134 -23.67 -8.91 0.88
CA PHE A 134 -24.16 -9.82 1.89
C PHE A 134 -23.90 -11.29 1.54
N ALA A 135 -23.83 -11.66 0.26
CA ALA A 135 -23.39 -13.00 -0.15
C ALA A 135 -21.98 -13.32 0.38
N ILE A 136 -21.04 -12.37 0.31
CA ILE A 136 -19.70 -12.54 0.89
C ILE A 136 -19.76 -12.62 2.41
N ARG A 137 -20.56 -11.76 3.07
CA ARG A 137 -20.75 -11.80 4.53
C ARG A 137 -21.37 -13.12 5.02
N MET A 138 -22.30 -13.67 4.26
CA MET A 138 -22.89 -14.99 4.52
C MET A 138 -21.86 -16.11 4.34
N ARG A 139 -21.03 -16.05 3.29
CA ARG A 139 -19.94 -17.01 3.07
C ARG A 139 -18.89 -16.99 4.19
N LEU A 140 -18.67 -15.83 4.82
CA LEU A 140 -17.83 -15.67 6.02
C LEU A 140 -18.49 -16.19 7.31
N GLY A 141 -19.75 -16.63 7.26
CA GLY A 141 -20.49 -17.17 8.40
C GLY A 141 -20.98 -16.11 9.38
N LEU A 142 -21.00 -14.81 9.01
CA LEU A 142 -21.42 -13.73 9.92
C LEU A 142 -22.87 -13.83 10.39
N PHE A 143 -23.69 -14.65 9.73
CA PHE A 143 -25.09 -14.89 10.07
C PHE A 143 -25.35 -16.29 10.64
N ASN A 144 -24.30 -17.06 10.95
CA ASN A 144 -24.41 -18.44 11.41
C ASN A 144 -24.49 -18.57 12.95
N GLY A 145 -24.98 -17.53 13.64
CA GLY A 145 -25.13 -17.51 15.10
C GLY A 145 -23.85 -17.10 15.83
N ASN A 146 -23.48 -17.83 16.88
CA ASN A 146 -22.32 -17.48 17.72
C ASN A 146 -21.01 -17.59 16.91
N PRO A 147 -20.25 -16.49 16.71
CA PRO A 147 -19.00 -16.50 15.95
C PRO A 147 -17.95 -17.50 16.44
N LEU A 148 -17.98 -17.87 17.72
CA LEU A 148 -17.07 -18.88 18.29
C LEU A 148 -17.27 -20.27 17.70
N HIS A 149 -18.44 -20.56 17.13
CA HIS A 149 -18.74 -21.85 16.49
C HIS A 149 -18.48 -21.84 14.97
N ASN A 150 -18.06 -20.71 14.41
CA ASN A 150 -17.71 -20.59 12.99
C ASN A 150 -16.28 -21.11 12.71
N PRO A 151 -15.90 -21.39 11.45
CA PRO A 151 -14.59 -21.93 11.10
C PRO A 151 -13.38 -21.13 11.62
N PHE A 152 -13.54 -19.82 11.84
CA PHE A 152 -12.50 -18.92 12.33
C PHE A 152 -12.67 -18.50 13.80
N GLY A 153 -13.67 -19.05 14.50
CA GLY A 153 -14.05 -18.66 15.87
C GLY A 153 -13.03 -19.05 16.94
N ASN A 154 -12.10 -19.94 16.62
CA ASN A 154 -11.06 -20.45 17.51
C ASN A 154 -9.71 -19.72 17.36
N ILE A 155 -9.61 -18.70 16.51
CA ILE A 155 -8.40 -17.88 16.41
C ILE A 155 -8.29 -17.02 17.67
N ARG A 156 -7.25 -17.28 18.46
CA ARG A 156 -7.02 -16.63 19.76
C ARG A 156 -6.02 -15.48 19.63
N THR A 157 -6.02 -14.59 20.62
CA THR A 157 -5.08 -13.47 20.70
C THR A 157 -3.63 -13.92 20.90
N ASP A 158 -3.40 -15.10 21.45
CA ASP A 158 -2.06 -15.70 21.59
C ASP A 158 -1.42 -16.09 20.25
N GLN A 159 -2.19 -16.14 19.15
CA GLN A 159 -1.68 -16.30 17.79
C GLN A 159 -1.07 -14.99 17.26
N ILE A 160 -1.50 -13.84 17.78
CA ILE A 160 -0.94 -12.55 17.41
C ILE A 160 0.50 -12.51 17.92
N CYS A 161 1.45 -12.18 17.05
CA CYS A 161 2.88 -12.17 17.37
C CYS A 161 3.47 -13.54 17.76
N SER A 162 2.86 -14.66 17.38
CA SER A 162 3.42 -15.99 17.67
C SER A 162 4.84 -16.15 17.08
N PRO A 163 5.70 -17.03 17.65
CA PRO A 163 7.03 -17.28 17.10
C PRO A 163 7.02 -17.63 15.61
N GLU A 164 6.02 -18.38 15.15
CA GLU A 164 5.86 -18.78 13.74
C GLU A 164 5.63 -17.56 12.84
N HIS A 165 4.77 -16.61 13.26
CA HIS A 165 4.55 -15.37 12.51
C HIS A 165 5.79 -14.49 12.46
N GLN A 166 6.55 -14.42 13.56
CA GLN A 166 7.82 -13.67 13.60
C GLN A 166 8.89 -14.30 12.68
N ILE A 167 8.97 -15.64 12.66
CA ILE A 167 9.87 -16.39 11.76
C ILE A 167 9.48 -16.13 10.30
N LEU A 168 8.19 -16.17 9.97
CA LEU A 168 7.73 -15.89 8.61
C LEU A 168 8.07 -14.46 8.16
N ALA A 169 7.88 -13.46 9.03
CA ALA A 169 8.26 -12.07 8.75
C ALA A 169 9.78 -11.94 8.50
N LEU A 170 10.59 -12.63 9.31
CA LEU A 170 12.05 -12.66 9.16
C LEU A 170 12.48 -13.37 7.87
N GLU A 171 11.80 -14.46 7.49
CA GLU A 171 12.05 -15.18 6.23
C GLU A 171 11.72 -14.31 5.01
N ALA A 172 10.57 -13.64 5.02
CA ALA A 172 10.18 -12.71 3.97
C ALA A 172 11.23 -11.58 3.81
N ALA A 173 11.69 -11.00 4.92
CA ALA A 173 12.75 -9.99 4.89
C ALA A 173 14.08 -10.55 4.34
N ARG A 174 14.49 -11.75 4.75
CA ARG A 174 15.73 -12.40 4.27
C ARG A 174 15.69 -12.68 2.76
N ASN A 175 14.54 -13.12 2.25
CA ASN A 175 14.36 -13.42 0.83
C ASN A 175 14.13 -12.16 -0.01
N GLY A 176 13.68 -11.05 0.60
CA GLY A 176 13.40 -9.78 -0.09
C GLY A 176 14.61 -8.86 -0.26
N ILE A 177 15.70 -9.07 0.48
CA ILE A 177 16.92 -8.24 0.37
C ILE A 177 17.68 -8.58 -0.92
N VAL A 178 18.00 -7.57 -1.72
CA VAL A 178 18.71 -7.71 -2.99
C VAL A 178 20.16 -7.20 -2.87
N LEU A 179 21.13 -8.08 -3.10
CA LEU A 179 22.54 -7.71 -3.20
C LEU A 179 22.87 -7.20 -4.62
N LEU A 180 22.96 -5.88 -4.78
CA LEU A 180 23.23 -5.26 -6.10
C LEU A 180 24.71 -5.27 -6.50
N LYS A 181 25.62 -5.16 -5.52
CA LYS A 181 27.08 -5.08 -5.78
C LYS A 181 27.85 -5.72 -4.63
N ASN A 182 28.80 -6.60 -4.96
CA ASN A 182 29.77 -7.15 -4.01
C ASN A 182 31.17 -7.07 -4.62
N HIS A 183 31.92 -6.03 -4.26
CA HIS A 183 33.26 -5.80 -4.76
C HIS A 183 34.30 -6.51 -3.87
N ALA A 184 35.34 -7.09 -4.47
CA ALA A 184 36.46 -7.74 -3.78
C ALA A 184 36.04 -8.81 -2.73
N LYS A 185 34.87 -9.43 -2.90
CA LYS A 185 34.29 -10.41 -1.93
C LYS A 185 34.20 -9.84 -0.51
N LEU A 186 33.91 -8.54 -0.38
CA LEU A 186 33.78 -7.87 0.91
C LEU A 186 32.67 -8.49 1.78
N LEU A 187 31.54 -8.87 1.16
CA LEU A 187 30.45 -9.54 1.84
C LEU A 187 30.50 -11.07 1.63
N PRO A 188 30.20 -11.89 2.65
CA PRO A 188 29.79 -11.48 4.01
C PRO A 188 30.96 -10.99 4.88
N LEU A 189 30.67 -10.07 5.80
CA LEU A 189 31.67 -9.61 6.78
C LEU A 189 32.10 -10.78 7.69
N PRO A 190 33.38 -10.88 8.07
CA PRO A 190 33.85 -11.96 8.93
C PRO A 190 33.39 -11.79 10.38
N LYS A 191 33.24 -12.89 11.11
CA LYS A 191 32.65 -12.95 12.46
C LYS A 191 33.62 -12.62 13.61
N SER A 192 34.91 -12.42 13.33
CA SER A 192 35.94 -12.13 14.35
C SER A 192 35.88 -10.68 14.83
N ALA A 193 36.47 -10.39 16.00
CA ALA A 193 36.45 -9.08 16.64
C ALA A 193 36.89 -7.96 15.68
N MET A 194 35.93 -7.10 15.34
CA MET A 194 36.06 -5.98 14.41
C MET A 194 35.34 -4.79 15.00
N SER A 195 35.66 -3.60 14.50
CA SER A 195 34.97 -2.36 14.82
C SER A 195 34.14 -1.91 13.62
N LEU A 196 32.95 -1.40 13.89
CA LEU A 196 31.98 -1.00 12.88
C LEU A 196 31.57 0.46 13.07
N ALA A 197 31.65 1.26 12.00
CA ALA A 197 31.00 2.55 11.93
C ALA A 197 29.66 2.36 11.21
N VAL A 198 28.55 2.57 11.91
CA VAL A 198 27.21 2.60 11.32
C VAL A 198 26.83 4.06 11.12
N ILE A 199 26.62 4.47 9.87
CA ILE A 199 26.32 5.85 9.54
C ILE A 199 25.02 5.92 8.74
N GLY A 200 24.16 6.89 9.04
CA GLY A 200 23.03 7.22 8.17
C GLY A 200 21.69 7.34 8.90
N PRO A 201 20.75 8.14 8.36
CA PRO A 201 19.53 8.53 9.04
C PRO A 201 18.57 7.35 9.26
N ASN A 202 18.66 6.30 8.45
CA ASN A 202 17.77 5.13 8.54
C ASN A 202 18.26 4.05 9.53
N ALA A 203 19.47 4.17 10.07
CA ALA A 203 20.06 3.11 10.90
C ALA A 203 19.30 2.81 12.18
N LYS A 204 18.67 3.84 12.79
CA LYS A 204 18.00 3.77 14.09
C LYS A 204 16.48 3.98 13.98
N SER A 205 15.90 3.95 12.77
CA SER A 205 14.48 4.25 12.57
C SER A 205 13.63 2.97 12.47
N PRO A 206 12.82 2.63 13.50
CA PRO A 206 11.87 1.53 13.38
C PRO A 206 10.72 1.86 12.41
N GLN A 207 10.37 3.14 12.27
CA GLN A 207 9.29 3.58 11.38
C GLN A 207 9.64 3.39 9.90
N THR A 208 10.91 3.53 9.54
CA THR A 208 11.36 3.26 8.16
C THR A 208 11.15 1.79 7.77
N LEU A 209 11.21 0.86 8.73
CA LEU A 209 11.08 -0.57 8.45
C LEU A 209 9.66 -1.00 8.07
N VAL A 210 8.65 -0.30 8.56
CA VAL A 210 7.24 -0.72 8.41
C VAL A 210 6.54 -0.08 7.21
N GLY A 211 7.16 0.92 6.57
CA GLY A 211 6.53 1.61 5.44
C GLY A 211 5.21 2.28 5.83
N ASN A 212 4.21 2.22 4.95
CA ASN A 212 2.86 2.75 5.17
C ASN A 212 1.83 1.61 5.42
N TYR A 213 0.57 1.97 5.74
CA TYR A 213 -0.52 1.01 6.01
C TYR A 213 -0.20 -0.08 7.05
N ALA A 214 0.68 0.20 8.01
CA ALA A 214 1.06 -0.71 9.08
C ALA A 214 0.34 -0.41 10.40
N GLY A 215 0.00 -1.46 11.14
CA GLY A 215 -0.32 -1.36 12.56
C GLY A 215 0.94 -1.37 13.44
N PRO A 216 0.80 -1.23 14.77
CA PRO A 216 1.93 -1.35 15.69
C PRO A 216 2.59 -2.73 15.57
N PRO A 217 3.91 -2.83 15.30
CA PRO A 217 4.59 -4.11 15.19
C PRO A 217 4.77 -4.75 16.57
N CYS A 218 4.85 -6.08 16.59
CA CYS A 218 5.14 -6.87 17.79
C CYS A 218 6.52 -6.58 18.36
N GLU A 219 7.51 -6.55 17.47
CA GLU A 219 8.90 -6.23 17.74
C GLU A 219 9.44 -5.46 16.53
N SER A 220 10.39 -4.56 16.77
CA SER A 220 11.12 -3.89 15.71
C SER A 220 12.61 -3.85 16.05
N THR A 221 13.40 -4.64 15.33
CA THR A 221 14.86 -4.58 15.42
C THR A 221 15.41 -3.66 14.34
N THR A 222 15.91 -2.49 14.73
CA THR A 222 16.56 -1.57 13.78
C THR A 222 17.87 -2.15 13.24
N PRO A 223 18.32 -1.74 12.05
CA PRO A 223 19.61 -2.17 11.52
C PRO A 223 20.77 -1.90 12.49
N LEU A 224 20.76 -0.76 13.18
CA LEU A 224 21.76 -0.44 14.21
C LEU A 224 21.73 -1.45 15.36
N GLN A 225 20.56 -1.74 15.92
CA GLN A 225 20.43 -2.72 17.01
C GLN A 225 20.87 -4.11 16.57
N ALA A 226 20.50 -4.54 15.35
CA ALA A 226 20.93 -5.80 14.80
C ALA A 226 22.46 -5.86 14.69
N LEU A 227 23.10 -4.85 14.09
CA LEU A 227 24.55 -4.78 13.93
C LEU A 227 25.30 -4.74 15.28
N GLN A 228 24.80 -3.96 16.25
CA GLN A 228 25.35 -3.91 17.61
C GLN A 228 25.24 -5.25 18.36
N SER A 229 24.28 -6.10 17.98
CA SER A 229 24.15 -7.45 18.54
C SER A 229 25.27 -8.37 18.04
N TYR A 230 25.74 -8.18 16.80
CA TYR A 230 26.82 -8.96 16.18
C TYR A 230 28.22 -8.42 16.50
N VAL A 231 28.40 -7.10 16.49
CA VAL A 231 29.69 -6.43 16.66
C VAL A 231 29.61 -5.46 17.84
N LYS A 232 30.24 -5.80 18.96
CA LYS A 232 30.15 -4.99 20.19
C LYS A 232 30.83 -3.63 20.05
N ASP A 233 31.92 -3.55 19.30
CA ASP A 233 32.60 -2.29 18.99
C ASP A 233 31.95 -1.60 17.78
N THR A 234 30.68 -1.22 17.94
CA THR A 234 29.92 -0.49 16.91
C THR A 234 29.67 0.94 17.37
N VAL A 235 30.16 1.91 16.60
CA VAL A 235 29.91 3.34 16.80
C VAL A 235 28.90 3.81 15.77
N TYR A 236 27.90 4.57 16.22
CA TYR A 236 26.85 5.12 15.37
C TYR A 236 26.97 6.63 15.23
N HIS A 237 26.74 7.12 14.01
CA HIS A 237 26.50 8.53 13.76
C HIS A 237 25.39 8.71 12.72
N PRO A 238 24.42 9.61 12.90
CA PRO A 238 23.33 9.75 11.92
C PRO A 238 23.84 10.30 10.57
N GLY A 239 24.91 11.09 10.57
CA GLY A 239 25.51 11.73 9.39
C GLY A 239 24.65 12.87 8.84
N CYS A 240 23.38 12.60 8.58
CA CYS A 240 22.34 13.59 8.29
C CYS A 240 21.46 13.82 9.52
N ASP A 241 20.88 15.02 9.64
CA ASP A 241 19.88 15.34 10.67
C ASP A 241 18.61 14.47 10.60
N THR A 242 18.15 14.20 9.38
CA THR A 242 16.95 13.42 9.03
C THR A 242 17.14 12.73 7.67
N VAL A 243 16.15 11.96 7.22
CA VAL A 243 16.14 11.38 5.87
C VAL A 243 16.17 12.46 4.79
N SER A 244 15.52 13.61 4.97
CA SER A 244 15.61 14.72 3.99
C SER A 244 17.00 15.35 3.94
N CYS A 245 17.87 15.09 4.92
CA CYS A 245 19.27 15.52 4.99
C CYS A 245 19.49 16.99 4.62
N SER A 246 18.82 17.88 5.36
CA SER A 246 18.99 19.33 5.22
C SER A 246 20.31 19.81 5.81
N SER A 247 20.78 19.12 6.85
CA SER A 247 22.06 19.34 7.50
C SER A 247 22.86 18.05 7.52
N ILE A 248 24.17 18.15 7.32
CA ILE A 248 25.11 17.03 7.26
C ILE A 248 26.32 17.31 8.14
N ALA A 249 26.81 16.26 8.79
CA ALA A 249 27.94 16.24 9.70
C ALA A 249 28.98 15.24 9.15
N ILE A 250 29.64 15.66 8.07
CA ILE A 250 30.61 14.85 7.32
C ILE A 250 31.85 14.56 8.16
N ASP A 251 32.39 15.57 8.84
CA ASP A 251 33.64 15.43 9.58
C ASP A 251 33.51 14.39 10.70
N GLU A 252 32.41 14.43 11.46
CA GLU A 252 32.13 13.46 12.51
C GLU A 252 31.88 12.05 11.95
N ALA A 253 31.19 11.95 10.81
CA ALA A 253 30.97 10.68 10.12
C ALA A 253 32.30 10.07 9.64
N VAL A 254 33.17 10.89 9.05
CA VAL A 254 34.51 10.49 8.59
C VAL A 254 35.40 10.09 9.78
N ASP A 255 35.30 10.79 10.90
CA ASP A 255 36.09 10.51 12.10
C ASP A 255 35.72 9.18 12.77
N ILE A 256 34.44 8.79 12.76
CA ILE A 256 34.07 7.45 13.23
C ILE A 256 34.43 6.37 12.18
N ALA A 257 34.31 6.69 10.89
CA ALA A 257 34.67 5.77 9.81
C ALA A 257 36.17 5.41 9.84
N LYS A 258 37.06 6.38 10.05
CA LYS A 258 38.52 6.18 10.15
C LYS A 258 38.95 5.28 11.33
N ARG A 259 38.12 5.21 12.37
CA ARG A 259 38.39 4.40 13.58
C ARG A 259 37.81 2.99 13.48
N ALA A 260 36.99 2.72 12.46
CA ALA A 260 36.33 1.44 12.27
C ALA A 260 37.05 0.58 11.22
N HIS A 261 36.99 -0.74 11.38
CA HIS A 261 37.45 -1.67 10.34
C HIS A 261 36.48 -1.72 9.15
N PHE A 262 35.18 -1.57 9.41
CA PHE A 262 34.13 -1.54 8.39
C PHE A 262 33.20 -0.36 8.60
N VAL A 263 32.67 0.16 7.49
CA VAL A 263 31.65 1.20 7.47
C VAL A 263 30.39 0.63 6.84
N VAL A 264 29.26 0.78 7.52
CA VAL A 264 27.93 0.43 7.01
C VAL A 264 27.10 1.70 6.94
N LEU A 265 26.82 2.15 5.71
CA LEU A 265 25.95 3.28 5.42
C LEU A 265 24.51 2.82 5.28
N ILE A 266 23.59 3.42 6.03
CA ILE A 266 22.15 3.09 6.02
C ILE A 266 21.38 4.35 5.62
N MET A 267 21.28 4.49 4.30
CA MET A 267 20.75 5.65 3.59
C MET A 267 19.35 5.35 3.03
N GLY A 268 18.83 6.22 2.18
CA GLY A 268 17.64 5.96 1.38
C GLY A 268 16.47 6.87 1.74
N LEU A 269 15.27 6.31 1.64
CA LEU A 269 14.00 7.04 1.76
C LEU A 269 13.27 6.65 3.04
N ASP A 270 12.23 7.40 3.34
CA ASP A 270 11.18 7.10 4.32
C ASP A 270 9.87 7.77 3.88
N GLN A 271 8.85 7.72 4.73
CA GLN A 271 7.53 8.33 4.45
C GLN A 271 7.53 9.87 4.45
N THR A 272 8.64 10.54 4.75
CA THR A 272 8.78 11.99 4.49
C THR A 272 9.06 12.28 3.02
N GLN A 273 9.55 11.28 2.26
CA GLN A 273 9.93 11.40 0.86
C GLN A 273 8.92 10.76 -0.08
N GLU A 274 8.33 9.61 0.30
CA GLU A 274 7.34 8.92 -0.52
C GLU A 274 6.22 8.33 0.34
N ARG A 275 4.98 8.76 0.06
CA ARG A 275 3.78 8.24 0.73
C ARG A 275 2.53 8.54 -0.09
N GLU A 276 1.39 8.09 0.40
CA GLU A 276 0.10 8.45 -0.17
C GLU A 276 -0.06 9.98 -0.30
N ALA A 277 -0.52 10.43 -1.48
CA ALA A 277 -0.63 11.85 -1.85
C ALA A 277 0.70 12.64 -1.85
N HIS A 278 1.85 11.95 -1.84
CA HIS A 278 3.17 12.57 -1.89
C HIS A 278 4.11 11.75 -2.78
N ASP A 279 4.00 11.99 -4.08
CA ASP A 279 4.92 11.45 -5.08
C ASP A 279 6.27 12.20 -5.01
N ARG A 280 7.36 11.48 -5.24
CA ARG A 280 8.69 12.10 -5.41
C ARG A 280 8.78 12.87 -6.72
N VAL A 281 9.61 13.90 -6.72
CA VAL A 281 9.89 14.72 -7.92
C VAL A 281 11.12 14.24 -8.70
N ASP A 282 11.94 13.40 -8.09
CA ASP A 282 13.09 12.75 -8.70
C ASP A 282 13.38 11.38 -8.04
N LEU A 283 14.36 10.66 -8.58
CA LEU A 283 14.74 9.32 -8.14
C LEU A 283 16.07 9.28 -7.36
N LEU A 284 16.63 10.45 -7.02
CA LEU A 284 17.91 10.56 -6.32
C LEU A 284 17.75 10.31 -4.81
N LEU A 285 18.88 10.20 -4.12
CA LEU A 285 18.87 10.22 -2.65
C LEU A 285 18.46 11.62 -2.16
N PRO A 286 17.65 11.72 -1.10
CA PRO A 286 17.19 13.01 -0.60
C PRO A 286 18.32 13.89 -0.07
N GLY A 287 18.19 15.20 -0.32
CA GLY A 287 19.08 16.22 0.20
C GLY A 287 20.55 15.91 -0.04
N ARG A 288 21.36 16.01 1.02
CA ARG A 288 22.82 15.86 0.95
C ARG A 288 23.30 14.43 1.24
N GLN A 289 22.42 13.44 1.25
CA GLN A 289 22.80 12.04 1.53
C GLN A 289 23.88 11.52 0.58
N GLN A 290 23.89 11.95 -0.69
CA GLN A 290 24.90 11.54 -1.67
C GLN A 290 26.32 12.02 -1.28
N GLU A 291 26.44 13.20 -0.66
CA GLU A 291 27.71 13.76 -0.20
C GLU A 291 28.30 12.97 0.98
N LEU A 292 27.48 12.22 1.73
CA LEU A 292 27.95 11.34 2.79
C LEU A 292 28.58 10.05 2.25
N ILE A 293 28.23 9.66 1.02
CA ILE A 293 28.68 8.42 0.38
C ILE A 293 30.00 8.63 -0.37
N THR A 294 30.18 9.81 -0.96
CA THR A 294 31.32 10.17 -1.84
C THR A 294 32.44 10.84 -1.07
#